data_AF-A0A0W0VY19-F1
#
_entry.id   AF-A0A0W0VY19-F1
#
_cell.length_a   1.000
_cell.length_b   1.000
_cell.length_c   1.000
_cell.angle_alpha   90.00
_cell.angle_beta   90.00
_cell.angle_gamma   90.00
#
_symmetry.space_group_name_H-M   'P 1'
#
loop_
_entity.id
_entity.type
_entity.pdbx_description
1 polymer ?
#
loop_
_entity_poly.entity_id
_entity_poly.type
_entity_poly.pdbx_seq_one_letter_code
_entity_poly.pdbx_strand_id
1 'polypeptide(L)'
;MVPNLGPLRIADITLEDFCKNLNEHFKTAISFLDFVNIFNSMAQVDEQSLERISEFKRFLDENSHIKFLLISHTNFSHLNYILAQIESRLPECRSGVIDITNTWAKETQVLFAPSMSSKCPDHPSTLKYAIAKLEIGATTPLVSFLNTIKTFEEHQNFRYIDAGPTLNHKAITEKLNEIHESITASIYEKQLTIPFTS
;
A
#
# COMPACT_ATOMS: atom_id res chain seq x y z
N MET A 1 -24.03 -13.55 -4.10
CA MET A 1 -22.73 -12.87 -4.28
C MET A 1 -21.90 -13.76 -5.19
N VAL A 2 -21.32 -13.27 -6.29
CA VAL A 2 -20.47 -14.11 -7.16
C VAL A 2 -19.20 -14.46 -6.37
N PRO A 3 -18.86 -15.74 -6.15
CA PRO A 3 -17.81 -16.16 -5.21
C PRO A 3 -16.37 -15.86 -5.68
N ASN A 4 -16.19 -15.06 -6.73
CA ASN A 4 -14.95 -14.95 -7.50
C ASN A 4 -14.07 -13.76 -7.13
N LEU A 5 -14.60 -12.79 -6.37
CA LEU A 5 -13.81 -11.60 -6.00
C LEU A 5 -12.64 -11.93 -5.07
N GLY A 6 -12.82 -12.87 -4.13
CA GLY A 6 -11.75 -13.35 -3.26
C GLY A 6 -10.61 -14.00 -4.05
N PRO A 7 -10.90 -15.08 -4.82
CA PRO A 7 -9.92 -15.73 -5.68
C PRO A 7 -9.23 -14.79 -6.67
N LEU A 8 -9.97 -13.83 -7.26
CA LEU A 8 -9.39 -12.85 -8.18
C LEU A 8 -8.36 -11.93 -7.49
N ARG A 9 -8.63 -11.49 -6.25
CA ARG A 9 -7.74 -10.59 -5.49
C ARG A 9 -6.41 -11.24 -5.12
N ILE A 10 -6.38 -12.55 -4.99
CA ILE A 10 -5.13 -13.30 -4.76
C ILE A 10 -4.63 -13.96 -6.04
N ALA A 11 -5.20 -13.63 -7.22
CA ALA A 11 -4.83 -14.19 -8.52
C ALA A 11 -4.86 -15.73 -8.59
N ASP A 12 -5.86 -16.35 -7.97
CA ASP A 12 -6.17 -17.78 -8.17
C ASP A 12 -7.02 -18.02 -9.42
N ILE A 13 -7.69 -16.97 -9.91
CA ILE A 13 -8.39 -16.95 -11.20
C ILE A 13 -7.99 -15.70 -11.98
N THR A 14 -8.20 -15.72 -13.29
CA THR A 14 -8.02 -14.54 -14.14
C THR A 14 -9.29 -13.68 -14.17
N LEU A 15 -9.16 -12.44 -14.67
CA LEU A 15 -10.33 -11.59 -14.90
C LEU A 15 -11.23 -12.17 -16.03
N GLU A 16 -10.64 -12.92 -16.95
CA GLU A 16 -11.33 -13.58 -18.05
C GLU A 16 -12.18 -14.75 -17.54
N ASP A 17 -11.65 -15.55 -16.60
CA ASP A 17 -12.42 -16.55 -15.86
C ASP A 17 -13.57 -15.92 -15.08
N PHE A 18 -13.33 -14.75 -14.47
CA PHE A 18 -14.39 -14.04 -13.78
C PHE A 18 -15.49 -13.57 -14.74
N CYS A 19 -15.13 -13.02 -15.90
CA CYS A 19 -16.07 -12.64 -16.94
C CYS A 19 -16.93 -13.83 -17.40
N LYS A 20 -16.28 -14.97 -17.70
CA LYS A 20 -16.97 -16.21 -18.08
C LYS A 20 -17.95 -16.66 -17.01
N ASN A 21 -17.51 -16.76 -15.76
CA ASN A 21 -18.35 -17.16 -14.64
C ASN A 21 -19.53 -16.21 -14.41
N LEU A 22 -19.34 -14.90 -14.63
CA LEU A 22 -20.40 -13.91 -14.53
C LEU A 22 -21.44 -14.11 -15.63
N ASN A 23 -21.00 -14.27 -16.88
CA ASN A 23 -21.88 -14.55 -18.01
C ASN A 23 -22.68 -15.84 -17.81
N GLU A 24 -22.04 -16.91 -17.32
CA GLU A 24 -22.72 -18.17 -17.00
C GLU A 24 -23.75 -18.00 -15.86
N HIS A 25 -23.37 -17.33 -14.77
CA HIS A 25 -24.23 -17.19 -13.60
C HIS A 25 -25.46 -16.31 -13.86
N PHE A 26 -25.29 -15.18 -14.55
CA PHE A 26 -26.38 -14.24 -14.83
C PHE A 26 -27.02 -14.43 -16.20
N LYS A 27 -26.56 -15.41 -16.99
CA LYS A 27 -27.04 -15.69 -18.35
C LYS A 27 -26.92 -14.46 -19.27
N THR A 28 -25.79 -13.77 -19.19
CA THR A 28 -25.45 -12.60 -20.02
C THR A 28 -24.43 -12.97 -21.10
N ALA A 29 -24.20 -12.05 -22.03
CA ALA A 29 -23.22 -12.19 -23.11
C ALA A 29 -22.35 -10.93 -23.23
N ILE A 30 -21.77 -10.48 -22.10
CA ILE A 30 -20.88 -9.33 -22.08
C ILE A 30 -19.53 -9.75 -22.69
N SER A 31 -19.00 -8.96 -23.62
CA SER A 31 -17.67 -9.20 -24.16
C SER A 31 -16.59 -9.01 -23.08
N PHE A 32 -15.45 -9.70 -23.20
CA PHE A 32 -14.37 -9.51 -22.23
C PHE A 32 -13.89 -8.05 -22.20
N LEU A 33 -13.83 -7.37 -23.35
CA LEU A 33 -13.42 -5.97 -23.43
C LEU A 33 -14.38 -5.04 -22.68
N ASP A 34 -15.69 -5.19 -22.91
CA ASP A 34 -16.71 -4.39 -22.21
C ASP A 34 -16.67 -4.67 -20.71
N PHE A 35 -16.47 -5.94 -20.34
CA PHE A 35 -16.34 -6.34 -18.95
C PHE A 35 -15.13 -5.67 -18.28
N VAL A 36 -13.95 -5.67 -18.91
CA VAL A 36 -12.74 -5.00 -18.41
C VAL A 36 -12.99 -3.51 -18.22
N ASN A 37 -13.63 -2.84 -19.19
CA ASN A 37 -13.93 -1.41 -19.11
C ASN A 37 -14.87 -1.08 -17.94
N ILE A 38 -15.96 -1.84 -17.79
CA ILE A 38 -16.91 -1.68 -16.69
C ILE A 38 -16.26 -2.03 -15.35
N PHE A 39 -15.44 -3.08 -15.32
CA PHE A 39 -14.78 -3.52 -14.10
C PHE A 39 -13.76 -2.48 -13.62
N ASN A 40 -12.98 -1.90 -14.53
CA ASN A 40 -11.96 -0.90 -14.19
C ASN A 40 -12.53 0.49 -13.91
N SER A 41 -13.74 0.83 -14.38
CA SER A 41 -14.34 2.16 -14.11
C SER A 41 -14.55 2.43 -12.62
N MET A 42 -14.67 1.38 -11.79
CA MET A 42 -14.73 1.49 -10.32
C MET A 42 -13.41 1.96 -9.69
N ALA A 43 -12.31 1.94 -10.43
CA ALA A 43 -10.96 2.28 -9.99
C ALA A 43 -10.42 3.54 -10.68
N GLN A 44 -11.30 4.38 -11.20
CA GLN A 44 -10.93 5.68 -11.75
C GLN A 44 -10.43 6.60 -10.63
N VAL A 45 -9.29 7.25 -10.85
CA VAL A 45 -8.70 8.22 -9.92
C VAL A 45 -9.11 9.62 -10.37
N ASP A 46 -9.80 10.35 -9.50
CA ASP A 46 -10.17 11.74 -9.76
C ASP A 46 -8.98 12.71 -9.60
N GLU A 47 -9.10 13.91 -10.15
CA GLU A 47 -8.05 14.92 -10.11
C GLU A 47 -7.68 15.31 -8.67
N GLN A 48 -8.65 15.41 -7.76
CA GLN A 48 -8.40 15.73 -6.36
C GLN A 48 -7.53 14.67 -5.67
N SER A 49 -7.66 13.41 -6.07
CA SER A 49 -6.83 12.30 -5.60
C SER A 49 -5.43 12.37 -6.22
N LEU A 50 -5.30 12.74 -7.50
CA LEU A 50 -4.01 12.98 -8.16
C LEU A 50 -3.25 14.15 -7.53
N GLU A 51 -3.94 15.22 -7.16
CA GLU A 51 -3.37 16.35 -6.39
C GLU A 51 -2.83 15.87 -5.04
N ARG A 52 -3.61 15.10 -4.27
CA ARG A 52 -3.15 14.53 -2.99
C ARG A 52 -1.93 13.62 -3.14
N ILE A 53 -1.87 12.81 -4.19
CA ILE A 53 -0.67 11.99 -4.50
C ILE A 53 0.54 12.89 -4.73
N SER A 54 0.36 14.00 -5.46
CA SER A 54 1.43 14.97 -5.73
C SER A 54 1.92 15.64 -4.44
N GLU A 55 1.01 15.98 -3.53
CA GLU A 55 1.34 16.54 -2.22
C GLU A 55 2.13 15.55 -1.35
N PHE A 56 1.70 14.28 -1.29
CA PHE A 56 2.43 13.23 -0.58
C PHE A 56 3.81 12.96 -1.19
N LYS A 57 3.93 12.97 -2.52
CA LYS A 57 5.21 12.81 -3.20
C LYS A 57 6.19 13.92 -2.82
N ARG A 58 5.74 15.18 -2.85
CA ARG A 58 6.56 16.32 -2.40
C ARG A 58 6.99 16.18 -0.95
N PHE A 59 6.08 15.77 -0.06
CA PHE A 59 6.43 15.50 1.34
C PHE A 59 7.53 14.43 1.45
N LEU A 60 7.44 13.34 0.67
CA LEU A 60 8.46 12.29 0.66
C LEU A 60 9.81 12.80 0.12
N ASP A 61 9.80 13.65 -0.91
CA ASP A 61 11.02 14.27 -1.47
C ASP A 61 11.76 15.13 -0.43
N GLU A 62 11.02 15.79 0.45
CA GLU A 62 11.56 16.56 1.57
C GLU A 62 11.96 15.68 2.77
N ASN A 63 11.51 14.42 2.81
CA ASN A 63 11.69 13.49 3.94
C ASN A 63 12.19 12.11 3.46
N SER A 64 13.41 12.07 2.94
CA SER A 64 14.05 10.86 2.37
C SER A 64 14.12 9.64 3.30
N HIS A 65 14.01 9.85 4.61
CA HIS A 65 14.00 8.81 5.63
C HIS A 65 12.63 8.13 5.79
N ILE A 66 11.58 8.62 5.13
CA ILE A 66 10.23 8.08 5.16
C ILE A 66 9.96 7.28 3.89
N LYS A 67 9.30 6.13 4.04
CA LYS A 67 8.70 5.38 2.94
C LYS A 67 7.22 5.14 3.23
N PHE A 68 6.40 5.27 2.21
CA PHE A 68 4.99 4.90 2.22
C PHE A 68 4.80 3.52 1.65
N LEU A 69 4.05 2.70 2.36
CA LEU A 69 3.69 1.35 1.98
C LEU A 69 2.17 1.24 1.85
N LEU A 70 1.70 0.98 0.63
CA LEU A 70 0.28 0.80 0.33
C LEU A 70 -0.06 -0.69 0.33
N ILE A 71 -0.74 -1.14 1.38
CA ILE A 71 -1.30 -2.48 1.47
C ILE A 71 -2.68 -2.46 0.81
N SER A 72 -2.91 -3.30 -0.21
CA SER A 72 -4.19 -3.31 -0.92
C SER A 72 -4.67 -4.70 -1.32
N HIS A 73 -5.97 -4.93 -1.17
CA HIS A 73 -6.67 -6.03 -1.81
C HIS A 73 -7.08 -5.63 -3.23
N THR A 74 -6.29 -6.02 -4.21
CA THR A 74 -6.51 -5.66 -5.62
C THR A 74 -6.20 -6.84 -6.53
N ASN A 75 -6.37 -6.66 -7.83
CA ASN A 75 -6.03 -7.63 -8.87
C ASN A 75 -5.17 -6.94 -9.94
N PHE A 76 -4.60 -7.73 -10.85
CA PHE A 76 -3.72 -7.21 -11.89
C PHE A 76 -4.38 -6.15 -12.79
N SER A 77 -5.66 -6.31 -13.14
CA SER A 77 -6.36 -5.34 -14.00
C SER A 77 -6.51 -3.99 -13.29
N HIS A 78 -7.03 -3.99 -12.06
CA HIS A 78 -7.20 -2.77 -11.28
C HIS A 78 -5.87 -2.10 -10.94
N LEU A 79 -4.87 -2.86 -10.51
CA LEU A 79 -3.56 -2.28 -10.22
C LEU A 79 -2.98 -1.59 -11.46
N ASN A 80 -2.92 -2.28 -12.60
CA ASN A 80 -2.34 -1.70 -13.82
C ASN A 80 -3.12 -0.47 -14.30
N TYR A 81 -4.44 -0.50 -14.16
CA TYR A 81 -5.31 0.63 -14.50
C TYR A 81 -5.05 1.85 -13.59
N ILE A 82 -4.90 1.64 -12.28
CA ILE A 82 -4.57 2.72 -11.33
C ILE A 82 -3.15 3.26 -11.59
N LEU A 83 -2.16 2.37 -11.73
CA LEU A 83 -0.76 2.76 -11.96
C LEU A 83 -0.63 3.62 -13.22
N ALA A 84 -1.32 3.27 -14.31
CA ALA A 84 -1.32 4.06 -15.54
C ALA A 84 -1.89 5.49 -15.36
N GLN A 85 -2.88 5.68 -14.48
CA GLN A 85 -3.45 6.99 -14.20
C GLN A 85 -2.52 7.87 -13.35
N ILE A 86 -1.82 7.28 -12.39
CA ILE A 86 -0.96 8.01 -11.44
C ILE A 86 0.48 8.21 -11.92
N GLU A 87 0.93 7.49 -12.95
CA GLU A 87 2.30 7.49 -13.48
C GLU A 87 2.79 8.90 -13.85
N SER A 88 1.90 9.79 -14.28
CA SER A 88 2.25 11.19 -14.58
C SER A 88 2.64 12.02 -13.35
N ARG A 89 2.16 11.64 -12.15
CA ARG A 89 2.44 12.31 -10.86
C ARG A 89 3.40 11.51 -9.98
N LEU A 90 3.50 10.20 -10.21
CA LEU A 90 4.39 9.29 -9.50
C LEU A 90 5.08 8.35 -10.52
N PRO A 91 6.09 8.83 -11.28
CA PRO A 91 6.70 8.07 -12.37
C PRO A 91 7.29 6.72 -11.95
N GLU A 92 7.77 6.63 -10.71
CA GLU A 92 8.38 5.42 -10.15
C GLU A 92 7.35 4.39 -9.65
N CYS A 93 6.04 4.65 -9.77
CA CYS A 93 4.99 3.84 -9.15
C CYS A 93 5.05 2.36 -9.54
N ARG A 94 5.40 2.05 -10.79
CA ARG A 94 5.52 0.65 -11.28
C ARG A 94 6.71 -0.06 -10.65
N SER A 95 7.83 0.63 -10.49
CA SER A 95 9.03 0.08 -9.88
C SER A 95 8.87 -0.15 -8.37
N GLY A 96 7.88 0.47 -7.73
CA GLY A 96 7.57 0.29 -6.31
C GLY A 96 6.67 -0.91 -5.99
N VAL A 97 6.26 -1.71 -6.97
CA VAL A 97 5.36 -2.86 -6.72
C VAL A 97 6.15 -4.04 -6.15
N ILE A 98 5.90 -4.36 -4.88
CA ILE A 98 6.49 -5.52 -4.21
C ILE A 98 5.87 -6.80 -4.77
N ASP A 99 6.71 -7.67 -5.30
CA ASP A 99 6.34 -8.93 -5.94
C ASP A 99 7.10 -10.11 -5.34
N ILE A 100 6.89 -11.31 -5.89
CA ILE A 100 7.60 -12.51 -5.43
C ILE A 100 9.04 -12.57 -5.97
N THR A 101 9.31 -11.92 -7.10
CA THR A 101 10.58 -11.96 -7.84
C THR A 101 11.65 -11.02 -7.30
N ASN A 102 11.34 -10.18 -6.32
CA ASN A 102 12.28 -9.23 -5.73
C ASN A 102 12.83 -8.22 -6.74
N THR A 103 12.01 -7.84 -7.71
CA THR A 103 12.39 -6.96 -8.82
C THR A 103 12.09 -5.48 -8.59
N TRP A 104 11.46 -5.13 -7.46
CA TRP A 104 11.13 -3.75 -7.13
C TRP A 104 12.37 -2.92 -6.77
N ALA A 105 12.31 -1.63 -7.05
CA ALA A 105 13.38 -0.68 -6.73
C ALA A 105 13.38 -0.41 -5.21
N LYS A 106 14.40 -0.93 -4.52
CA LYS A 106 14.55 -0.75 -3.06
C LYS A 106 14.60 0.71 -2.63
N GLU A 107 15.09 1.60 -3.49
CA GLU A 107 15.25 3.03 -3.18
C GLU A 107 13.94 3.83 -3.28
N THR A 108 12.89 3.26 -3.89
CA THR A 108 11.60 3.96 -4.05
C THR A 108 10.95 4.21 -2.70
N GLN A 109 10.44 5.43 -2.50
CA GLN A 109 9.73 5.82 -1.27
C GLN A 109 8.25 5.44 -1.27
N VAL A 110 7.62 5.24 -2.43
CA VAL A 110 6.22 4.79 -2.53
C VAL A 110 6.16 3.35 -3.01
N LEU A 111 5.82 2.45 -2.09
CA LEU A 111 5.80 1.01 -2.31
C LEU A 111 4.36 0.50 -2.30
N PHE A 112 4.06 -0.46 -3.17
CA PHE A 112 2.76 -1.11 -3.26
C PHE A 112 2.92 -2.58 -2.90
N ALA A 113 2.18 -3.06 -1.90
CA ALA A 113 2.09 -4.48 -1.57
C ALA A 113 0.67 -4.99 -1.84
N PRO A 114 0.42 -5.45 -3.08
CA PRO A 114 -0.91 -5.88 -3.46
C PRO A 114 -1.13 -7.38 -3.18
N SER A 115 -2.36 -7.75 -2.84
CA SER A 115 -2.74 -9.13 -2.48
C SER A 115 -2.48 -10.16 -3.58
N MET A 116 -2.55 -9.79 -4.86
CA MET A 116 -2.28 -10.73 -5.94
C MET A 116 -0.81 -11.13 -6.04
N SER A 117 0.10 -10.28 -5.54
CA SER A 117 1.53 -10.57 -5.46
C SER A 117 1.87 -11.37 -4.20
N SER A 118 1.31 -10.97 -3.05
CA SER A 118 1.57 -11.64 -1.76
C SER A 118 0.85 -12.97 -1.60
N LYS A 119 -0.22 -13.20 -2.37
CA LYS A 119 -1.16 -14.32 -2.21
C LYS A 119 -1.82 -14.37 -0.83
N CYS A 120 -1.84 -13.24 -0.10
CA CYS A 120 -2.46 -13.15 1.21
C CYS A 120 -3.92 -12.66 1.10
N PRO A 121 -4.88 -13.31 1.79
CA PRO A 121 -6.30 -12.94 1.70
C PRO A 121 -6.70 -11.77 2.61
N ASP A 122 -5.83 -11.37 3.53
CA ASP A 122 -6.07 -10.29 4.49
C ASP A 122 -4.92 -9.25 4.54
N HIS A 123 -5.25 -8.05 5.03
CA HIS A 123 -4.31 -6.93 5.12
C HIS A 123 -3.16 -7.19 6.12
N PRO A 124 -3.39 -7.71 7.34
CA PRO A 124 -2.29 -8.03 8.27
C PRO A 124 -1.25 -8.99 7.68
N SER A 125 -1.68 -10.06 7.01
CA SER A 125 -0.79 -11.03 6.36
C SER A 125 -0.05 -10.39 5.18
N THR A 126 -0.72 -9.52 4.42
CA THR A 126 -0.07 -8.76 3.33
C THR A 126 0.98 -7.78 3.88
N LEU A 127 0.70 -7.12 5.01
CA LEU A 127 1.68 -6.28 5.71
C LEU A 127 2.87 -7.12 6.18
N LYS A 128 2.62 -8.27 6.81
CA LYS A 128 3.68 -9.20 7.24
C LYS A 128 4.57 -9.65 6.09
N TYR A 129 3.97 -9.96 4.94
CA TYR A 129 4.70 -10.25 3.72
C TYR A 129 5.59 -9.07 3.29
N ALA A 130 5.02 -7.86 3.23
CA ALA A 130 5.73 -6.67 2.79
C ALA A 130 6.90 -6.29 3.70
N ILE A 131 6.71 -6.30 5.03
CA ILE A 131 7.80 -5.98 5.98
C ILE A 131 8.95 -7.00 5.88
N ALA A 132 8.64 -8.28 5.65
CA ALA A 132 9.65 -9.31 5.48
C ALA A 132 10.45 -9.10 4.19
N LYS A 133 9.78 -8.74 3.09
CA LYS A 133 10.43 -8.39 1.81
C LYS A 133 11.29 -7.13 1.91
N LEU A 134 10.86 -6.15 2.71
CA LEU A 134 11.59 -4.90 2.94
C LEU A 134 12.66 -5.00 4.02
N GLU A 135 12.83 -6.17 4.66
CA GLU A 135 13.80 -6.40 5.73
C GLU A 135 13.62 -5.39 6.89
N ILE A 136 12.38 -4.99 7.17
CA ILE A 136 12.05 -4.05 8.24
C ILE A 136 12.20 -4.76 9.58
N GLY A 137 13.15 -4.31 10.40
CA GLY A 137 13.38 -4.85 11.73
C GLY A 137 12.28 -4.42 12.72
N ALA A 138 12.07 -5.19 13.78
CA ALA A 138 11.03 -4.95 14.79
C ALA A 138 11.15 -3.58 15.52
N THR A 139 12.31 -2.95 15.45
CA THR A 139 12.59 -1.63 16.03
C THR A 139 12.38 -0.48 15.05
N THR A 140 12.21 -0.73 13.76
CA THR A 140 11.96 0.30 12.75
C THR A 140 10.56 0.89 12.95
N PRO A 141 10.39 2.20 13.12
CA PRO A 141 9.06 2.78 13.30
C PRO A 141 8.08 2.41 12.17
N LEU A 142 6.91 1.87 12.53
CA LEU A 142 5.87 1.49 11.57
C LEU A 142 4.56 2.18 11.95
N VAL A 143 4.08 3.06 11.08
CA VAL A 143 2.86 3.84 11.33
C VAL A 143 1.76 3.41 10.37
N SER A 144 0.63 2.98 10.91
CA SER A 144 -0.55 2.61 10.14
C SER A 144 -1.61 3.71 10.22
N PHE A 145 -2.07 4.12 9.04
CA PHE A 145 -3.28 4.94 8.87
C PHE A 145 -4.47 4.10 8.38
N LEU A 146 -4.29 2.78 8.25
CA LEU A 146 -5.30 1.86 7.75
C LEU A 146 -6.17 1.38 8.91
N ASN A 147 -7.46 1.69 8.87
CA ASN A 147 -8.42 1.27 9.90
C ASN A 147 -8.57 -0.27 10.00
N THR A 148 -8.07 -1.01 9.01
CA THR A 148 -8.03 -2.48 8.98
C THR A 148 -6.86 -3.08 9.76
N ILE A 149 -5.81 -2.29 10.06
CA ILE A 149 -4.65 -2.72 10.85
C ILE A 149 -4.43 -1.67 11.95
N LYS A 150 -5.13 -1.86 13.07
CA LYS A 150 -5.03 -0.99 14.25
C LYS A 150 -3.99 -1.49 15.26
N THR A 151 -3.66 -2.77 15.20
CA THR A 151 -2.66 -3.43 16.03
C THR A 151 -1.82 -4.36 15.17
N PHE A 152 -0.55 -4.52 15.54
CA PHE A 152 0.37 -5.44 14.86
C PHE A 152 1.43 -5.91 15.87
N GLU A 153 1.09 -6.94 16.63
CA GLU A 153 1.84 -7.39 17.83
C GLU A 153 3.28 -7.82 17.54
N GLU A 154 3.55 -8.29 16.32
CA GLU A 154 4.87 -8.72 15.87
C GLU A 154 5.87 -7.56 15.71
N HIS A 155 5.43 -6.30 15.92
CA HIS A 155 6.22 -5.11 15.67
C HIS A 155 6.15 -4.11 16.84
N GLN A 156 7.20 -4.04 17.65
CA GLN A 156 7.23 -3.27 18.90
C GLN A 156 6.93 -1.77 18.73
N ASN A 157 7.46 -1.17 17.65
CA ASN A 157 7.26 0.25 17.35
C ASN A 157 6.11 0.53 16.38
N PHE A 158 5.12 -0.37 16.32
CA PHE A 158 3.91 -0.15 15.55
C PHE A 158 3.00 0.89 16.22
N ARG A 159 2.52 1.85 15.45
CA ARG A 159 1.55 2.87 15.90
C ARG A 159 0.40 2.97 14.90
N TYR A 160 -0.82 2.87 15.38
CA TYR A 160 -1.99 3.21 14.58
C TYR A 160 -2.39 4.66 14.83
N ILE A 161 -2.72 5.36 13.75
CA ILE A 161 -3.20 6.72 13.75
C ILE A 161 -4.50 6.76 12.97
N ASP A 162 -5.58 7.16 13.63
CA ASP A 162 -6.82 7.45 12.95
C ASP A 162 -6.64 8.72 12.08
N ALA A 163 -6.72 8.51 10.77
CA ALA A 163 -6.64 9.55 9.75
C ALA A 163 -8.03 9.96 9.21
N GLY A 164 -9.10 9.45 9.82
CA GLY A 164 -10.48 9.68 9.39
C GLY A 164 -10.87 8.88 8.15
N PRO A 165 -12.12 9.05 7.68
CA PRO A 165 -12.64 8.35 6.50
C PRO A 165 -11.98 8.82 5.19
N THR A 166 -11.49 10.06 5.19
CA THR A 166 -10.78 10.67 4.07
C THR A 166 -9.40 11.02 4.58
N LEU A 167 -8.37 10.26 4.18
CA LEU A 167 -6.97 10.47 4.55
C LEU A 167 -6.57 11.94 4.33
N ASN A 168 -6.65 12.76 5.38
CA ASN A 168 -6.33 14.18 5.30
C ASN A 168 -4.81 14.35 5.29
N HIS A 169 -4.27 14.74 4.14
CA HIS A 169 -2.82 14.81 3.95
C HIS A 169 -2.13 15.70 4.99
N LYS A 170 -2.73 16.85 5.35
CA LYS A 170 -2.12 17.82 6.28
C LYS A 170 -1.97 17.21 7.67
N ALA A 171 -3.07 16.62 8.17
CA ALA A 171 -3.09 15.98 9.47
C ALA A 171 -2.15 14.76 9.53
N ILE A 172 -2.03 14.01 8.44
CA ILE A 172 -1.09 12.87 8.33
C ILE A 172 0.35 13.37 8.40
N THR A 173 0.69 14.38 7.59
CA THR A 173 2.02 14.98 7.54
C THR A 173 2.43 15.57 8.90
N GLU A 174 1.54 16.32 9.56
CA GLU A 174 1.80 16.86 10.90
C GLU A 174 2.13 15.75 11.91
N LYS A 175 1.32 14.69 11.95
CA LYS A 175 1.57 13.54 12.85
C LYS A 175 2.84 12.77 12.52
N LEU A 176 3.21 12.66 11.24
CA LEU A 176 4.47 12.03 10.83
C LEU A 176 5.67 12.82 11.32
N ASN A 177 5.63 14.16 11.24
CA ASN A 177 6.68 15.03 11.75
C ASN A 177 6.82 14.91 13.28
N GLU A 178 5.73 14.95 14.03
CA GLU A 178 5.73 14.75 15.50
C GLU A 178 6.36 13.41 15.89
N ILE A 179 6.04 12.35 15.14
CA ILE A 179 6.59 11.01 15.38
C ILE A 179 8.09 10.98 15.09
N HIS A 180 8.52 11.58 13.97
CA HIS A 180 9.93 11.68 13.62
C HIS A 180 10.74 12.39 14.70
N GLU A 181 10.25 13.53 15.21
CA GLU A 181 10.89 14.27 16.31
C GLU A 181 10.99 13.42 17.58
N SER A 182 9.91 12.72 17.96
CA SER A 182 9.87 11.84 19.13
C SER A 182 10.87 10.69 19.05
N ILE A 183 10.98 10.05 17.88
CA ILE A 183 11.93 8.94 17.66
C ILE A 183 13.37 9.45 17.73
N THR A 184 13.64 10.58 17.07
CA THR A 184 14.96 11.18 17.04
C THR A 184 15.42 11.58 18.44
N ALA A 185 14.57 12.26 19.22
CA ALA A 185 14.86 12.63 20.60
C ALA A 185 15.17 11.41 21.49
N SER A 186 14.39 10.33 21.38
CA SER A 186 14.61 9.10 22.16
C SER A 186 15.94 8.41 21.83
N ILE A 187 16.39 8.47 20.57
CA ILE A 187 17.69 7.92 20.17
C ILE A 187 18.83 8.75 20.78
N TYR A 188 18.72 10.09 20.76
CA TYR A 188 19.72 10.97 21.38
C TYR A 188 19.84 10.75 22.89
N GLU A 189 18.72 10.61 23.60
CA GLU A 189 18.72 10.33 25.05
C GLU A 189 19.35 8.97 25.41
N LYS A 190 19.13 7.94 24.57
CA LYS A 190 19.76 6.63 24.73
C LYS A 190 21.27 6.63 24.48
N GLN A 191 21.76 7.53 23.61
CA GLN A 191 23.21 7.68 23.37
C GLN A 191 23.91 8.43 24.50
N LEU A 192 23.23 9.39 25.14
CA LEU A 192 23.76 10.15 26.29
C LEU A 192 23.84 9.35 27.59
N THR A 193 23.13 8.22 27.68
CA THR A 193 23.07 7.36 28.88
C THR A 193 24.03 6.17 28.85
N ILE A 194 24.85 6.00 27.80
CA ILE A 194 25.94 5.03 27.80
C ILE A 194 27.09 5.62 28.64
N PRO A 195 27.42 5.05 29.81
CA PRO A 195 28.53 5.54 30.60
C PRO A 195 29.83 5.30 29.81
N PHE A 196 30.67 6.33 29.72
CA PHE A 196 32.06 6.18 29.29
C PHE A 196 32.76 5.21 30.25
N THR A 197 32.79 3.93 29.92
CA THR A 197 33.72 2.99 30.54
C THR A 197 35.05 3.15 29.83
N SER A 198 35.91 3.97 30.44
CA SER A 198 37.35 4.09 30.18
C SER A 198 38.11 2.82 30.56
#